data_AF-A0A2T5HIS8-F1
#
_entry.id   AF-A0A2T5HIS8-F1
#
_cell.length_a   1.000
_cell.length_b   1.000
_cell.length_c   1.000
_cell.angle_alpha   90.00
_cell.angle_beta   90.00
_cell.angle_gamma   90.00
#
_symmetry.space_group_name_H-M   'P 1'
#
loop_
_entity.id
_entity.type
_entity.pdbx_description
1 polymer ?
#
loop_
_entity_poly.entity_id
_entity_poly.type
_entity_poly.pdbx_seq_one_letter_code
_entity_poly.pdbx_strand_id
1 'polypeptide(L)'
;MPRALMLCLLLLSGCVHDPKDLGLEISDQHNLAEPKIQFLGVGGWLLHWQGEGLLLAPSFSNPAFLGIKGIPPLRVAADDERIDRYMPPADDVSMLLVGHAHYDHLLDVPRVVSQHAPNATVYGSETVAHILRGAEPPITRVVVPRDEQITSVGKPQLPGTWFYSSGKHIRAMPIESMHAGHIFGINLLPGSYDHDLSELPSYVGNWKLGKHTLAWLIDLLDANGNPVYRIHYQDSAAQPPYGFPPLLSDGKGIDVEILCAGSWDQVSHYPSGLLNVTKPRLVIVGHWENFFGNDPLQPQTIPGQSPVGMLDAITKSAPQARVVVPAPLSEVALPAPQ
;
A
#
# COMPACT_ATOMS: atom_id res chain seq x y z
N MET A 1 25.90 -20.89 11.60
CA MET A 1 24.68 -20.23 11.10
C MET A 1 23.82 -19.52 12.16
N PRO A 2 23.62 -19.99 13.41
CA PRO A 2 22.74 -19.29 14.36
C PRO A 2 23.36 -18.00 14.96
N ARG A 3 24.70 -17.89 14.99
CA ARG A 3 25.39 -16.69 15.51
C ARG A 3 25.34 -15.48 14.57
N ALA A 4 25.19 -15.68 13.26
CA ALA A 4 25.05 -14.58 12.29
C ALA A 4 23.65 -13.96 12.34
N LEU A 5 22.61 -14.79 12.52
CA LEU A 5 21.22 -14.34 12.67
C LEU A 5 21.03 -13.51 13.95
N MET A 6 21.70 -13.89 15.04
CA MET A 6 21.65 -13.20 16.33
C MET A 6 22.43 -11.87 16.33
N LEU A 7 23.50 -11.77 15.54
CA LEU A 7 24.21 -10.49 15.33
C LEU A 7 23.42 -9.54 14.42
N CYS A 8 22.68 -10.05 13.44
CA CYS A 8 21.78 -9.25 12.60
C CYS A 8 20.58 -8.69 13.39
N LEU A 9 20.03 -9.45 14.36
CA LEU A 9 18.99 -8.96 15.27
C LEU A 9 19.47 -7.81 16.18
N LEU A 10 20.76 -7.79 16.56
CA LEU A 10 21.37 -6.70 17.34
C LEU A 10 21.71 -5.45 16.50
N LEU A 11 21.72 -5.57 15.17
CA LEU A 11 21.90 -4.43 14.25
C LEU A 11 20.55 -3.84 13.79
N LEU A 12 19.45 -4.56 14.02
CA LEU A 12 18.08 -4.11 13.72
C LEU A 12 17.44 -3.30 14.85
N SER A 13 18.13 -3.11 15.97
CA SER A 13 17.80 -2.07 16.95
C SER A 13 18.23 -0.69 16.44
N GLY A 14 17.70 -0.29 15.28
CA GLY A 14 17.71 1.10 14.87
C GLY A 14 16.76 1.88 15.78
N CYS A 15 17.15 3.09 16.19
CA CYS A 15 16.23 3.97 16.90
C CYS A 15 15.07 4.33 15.97
N VAL A 16 13.85 4.23 16.48
CA VAL A 16 12.70 4.97 15.95
C VAL A 16 12.90 6.45 16.26
N HIS A 17 12.54 7.35 15.34
CA HIS A 17 12.69 8.80 15.54
C HIS A 17 11.33 9.48 15.51
N ASP A 18 11.20 10.58 16.26
CA ASP A 18 10.10 11.51 16.05
C ASP A 18 10.26 12.13 14.65
N PRO A 19 9.20 12.21 13.83
CA PRO A 19 9.25 12.87 12.52
C PRO A 19 9.88 14.26 12.57
N LYS A 20 9.60 15.05 13.62
CA LYS A 20 10.10 16.42 13.78
C LYS A 20 11.61 16.46 13.93
N ASP A 21 12.21 15.46 14.58
CA ASP A 21 13.66 15.36 14.76
C ASP A 21 14.39 15.14 13.43
N LEU A 22 13.68 14.61 12.42
CA LEU A 22 14.18 14.42 11.06
C LEU A 22 13.83 15.59 10.13
N GLY A 23 13.15 16.63 10.63
CA GLY A 23 12.62 17.72 9.80
C GLY A 23 11.48 17.28 8.88
N LEU A 24 10.79 16.20 9.21
CA LEU A 24 9.67 15.67 8.42
C LEU A 24 8.38 16.42 8.79
N GLU A 25 7.87 17.22 7.87
CA GLU A 25 6.57 17.89 8.02
C GLU A 25 5.43 16.89 7.76
N ILE A 26 4.73 16.54 8.84
CA ILE A 26 3.59 15.62 8.79
C ILE A 26 2.27 16.40 8.75
N SER A 27 1.40 16.07 7.79
CA SER A 27 0.05 16.59 7.68
C SER A 27 -0.90 15.81 8.58
N ASP A 28 -1.60 16.51 9.46
CA ASP A 28 -2.60 15.94 10.38
C ASP A 28 -3.96 16.63 10.19
N GLN A 29 -4.47 16.60 8.96
CA GLN A 29 -5.74 17.21 8.61
C GLN A 29 -6.89 16.22 8.83
N HIS A 30 -8.03 16.73 9.29
CA HIS A 30 -9.23 15.95 9.59
C HIS A 30 -10.47 16.72 9.15
N ASN A 31 -11.58 16.02 8.91
CA ASN A 31 -12.88 16.60 8.53
C ASN A 31 -12.82 17.43 7.22
N LEU A 32 -11.94 17.06 6.29
CA LEU A 32 -11.92 17.62 4.94
C LEU A 32 -13.19 17.22 4.19
N ALA A 33 -13.64 18.08 3.29
CA ALA A 33 -14.70 17.74 2.35
C ALA A 33 -14.18 16.75 1.29
N GLU A 34 -15.07 15.90 0.79
CA GLU A 34 -14.79 15.07 -0.37
C GLU A 34 -14.65 15.92 -1.66
N PRO A 35 -13.82 15.48 -2.63
CA PRO A 35 -13.06 14.23 -2.63
C PRO A 35 -11.76 14.31 -1.82
N LYS A 36 -11.51 13.26 -1.02
CA LYS A 36 -10.32 13.11 -0.17
C LYS A 36 -9.91 11.64 -0.10
N ILE A 37 -8.67 11.40 0.33
CA ILE A 37 -8.18 10.09 0.71
C ILE A 37 -7.69 10.14 2.15
N GLN A 38 -8.04 9.14 2.94
CA GLN A 38 -7.59 8.98 4.31
C GLN A 38 -6.43 7.97 4.36
N PHE A 39 -5.35 8.35 5.00
CA PHE A 39 -4.26 7.44 5.31
C PHE A 39 -4.61 6.64 6.56
N LEU A 40 -4.64 5.32 6.47
CA LEU A 40 -4.96 4.45 7.62
C LEU A 40 -3.71 4.07 8.43
N GLY A 41 -2.55 4.22 7.80
CA GLY A 41 -1.25 3.80 8.32
C GLY A 41 -0.64 2.68 7.47
N VAL A 42 0.69 2.61 7.44
CA VAL A 42 1.50 1.61 6.74
C VAL A 42 1.16 1.61 5.25
N GLY A 43 0.65 0.51 4.69
CA GLY A 43 0.15 0.43 3.32
C GLY A 43 -1.29 0.94 3.12
N GLY A 44 -1.97 1.27 4.22
CA GLY A 44 -3.42 1.44 4.31
C GLY A 44 -3.97 2.78 3.84
N TRP A 45 -4.96 2.75 2.95
CA TRP A 45 -5.69 3.95 2.52
C TRP A 45 -7.19 3.68 2.33
N LEU A 46 -8.02 4.69 2.61
CA LEU A 46 -9.46 4.67 2.38
C LEU A 46 -9.88 5.90 1.56
N LEU A 47 -10.68 5.69 0.53
CA LEU A 47 -11.25 6.75 -0.31
C LEU A 47 -12.72 6.47 -0.55
N HIS A 48 -13.54 7.50 -0.45
CA HIS A 48 -14.97 7.45 -0.82
C HIS A 48 -15.20 8.32 -2.05
N TRP A 49 -16.00 7.82 -2.99
CA TRP A 49 -16.34 8.50 -4.23
C TRP A 49 -17.74 8.13 -4.69
N GLN A 50 -18.63 9.14 -4.78
CA GLN A 50 -20.02 8.96 -5.23
C GLN A 50 -20.79 7.88 -4.45
N GLY A 51 -20.55 7.76 -3.14
CA GLY A 51 -21.22 6.78 -2.27
C GLY A 51 -20.67 5.36 -2.39
N GLU A 52 -19.47 5.19 -2.96
CA GLU A 52 -18.76 3.92 -3.03
C GLU A 52 -17.33 4.09 -2.48
N GLY A 53 -16.88 3.11 -1.70
CA GLY A 53 -15.57 3.12 -1.06
C GLY A 53 -14.52 2.25 -1.79
N LEU A 54 -13.26 2.66 -1.66
CA LEU A 54 -12.06 1.95 -2.10
C LEU A 54 -11.08 1.83 -0.93
N LEU A 55 -10.63 0.61 -0.66
CA LEU A 55 -9.56 0.34 0.30
C LEU A 55 -8.28 -0.11 -0.41
N LEU A 56 -7.13 0.35 0.10
CA LEU A 56 -5.81 -0.11 -0.31
C LEU A 56 -5.12 -0.69 0.93
N ALA A 57 -4.74 -1.98 0.89
CA ALA A 57 -3.90 -2.68 1.88
C ALA A 57 -4.00 -2.20 3.36
N PRO A 58 -5.18 -2.25 4.01
CA PRO A 58 -5.36 -1.75 5.39
C PRO A 58 -4.49 -2.52 6.40
N SER A 59 -3.86 -1.79 7.33
CA SER A 59 -2.89 -2.35 8.27
C SER A 59 -2.83 -1.52 9.57
N PHE A 60 -3.30 -2.13 10.66
CA PHE A 60 -3.47 -1.52 11.97
C PHE A 60 -2.70 -2.28 13.05
N SER A 61 -2.68 -3.62 13.00
CA SER A 61 -2.20 -4.50 14.08
C SER A 61 -0.77 -4.22 14.51
N ASN A 62 0.12 -3.90 13.56
CA ASN A 62 1.52 -3.51 13.81
C ASN A 62 2.25 -4.36 14.88
N PRO A 63 2.34 -5.70 14.72
CA PRO A 63 2.96 -6.58 15.71
C PRO A 63 4.45 -6.28 15.94
N ALA A 64 4.94 -6.52 17.16
CA ALA A 64 6.35 -6.34 17.54
C ALA A 64 6.90 -7.51 18.35
N PHE A 65 8.21 -7.75 18.28
CA PHE A 65 8.86 -8.80 19.07
C PHE A 65 8.77 -8.49 20.57
N LEU A 66 8.08 -9.37 21.31
CA LEU A 66 7.81 -9.20 22.75
C LEU A 66 7.13 -7.86 23.11
N GLY A 67 6.41 -7.25 22.16
CA GLY A 67 5.79 -5.94 22.34
C GLY A 67 6.77 -4.77 22.39
N ILE A 68 8.05 -4.99 22.08
CA ILE A 68 9.08 -3.95 22.11
C ILE A 68 9.01 -3.14 20.81
N LYS A 69 8.58 -1.88 20.92
CA LYS A 69 8.46 -0.95 19.78
C LYS A 69 9.76 -0.88 18.99
N GLY A 70 9.64 -0.97 17.66
CA GLY A 70 10.76 -0.90 16.72
C GLY A 70 11.51 -2.21 16.53
N ILE A 71 11.15 -3.30 17.21
CA ILE A 71 11.77 -4.62 16.99
C ILE A 71 10.86 -5.49 16.12
N PRO A 72 11.29 -5.90 14.90
CA PRO A 72 10.51 -6.72 14.00
C PRO A 72 10.04 -8.04 14.64
N PRO A 73 8.76 -8.42 14.48
CA PRO A 73 8.24 -9.66 15.06
C PRO A 73 8.79 -10.91 14.37
N LEU A 74 8.78 -12.04 15.09
CA LEU A 74 8.95 -13.38 14.47
C LEU A 74 7.60 -14.03 14.18
N ARG A 75 6.61 -13.75 15.03
CA ARG A 75 5.23 -14.23 14.92
C ARG A 75 4.28 -13.05 14.85
N VAL A 76 3.21 -13.22 14.10
CA VAL A 76 2.20 -12.19 13.88
C VAL A 76 0.81 -12.78 14.05
N ALA A 77 -0.10 -11.96 14.53
CA ALA A 77 -1.53 -12.21 14.62
C ALA A 77 -2.23 -10.86 14.47
N ALA A 78 -3.42 -10.87 13.88
CA ALA A 78 -4.26 -9.68 13.83
C ALA A 78 -4.67 -9.28 15.26
N ASP A 79 -4.68 -7.99 15.53
CA ASP A 79 -5.24 -7.39 16.73
C ASP A 79 -6.64 -6.86 16.40
N ASP A 80 -7.63 -7.75 16.50
CA ASP A 80 -9.03 -7.47 16.14
C ASP A 80 -9.58 -6.23 16.87
N GLU A 81 -9.25 -6.05 18.16
CA GLU A 81 -9.71 -4.90 18.93
C GLU A 81 -9.14 -3.59 18.38
N ARG A 82 -7.89 -3.63 17.96
CA ARG A 82 -7.21 -2.47 17.39
C ARG A 82 -7.70 -2.15 15.99
N ILE A 83 -7.93 -3.16 15.15
CA ILE A 83 -8.55 -3.00 13.83
C ILE A 83 -9.92 -2.36 14.00
N ASP A 84 -10.77 -2.92 14.86
CA ASP A 84 -12.13 -2.41 15.08
C ASP A 84 -12.16 -1.01 15.68
N ARG A 85 -11.17 -0.65 16.49
CA ARG A 85 -11.07 0.68 17.10
C ARG A 85 -10.73 1.76 16.08
N TYR A 86 -9.85 1.46 15.12
CA TYR A 86 -9.25 2.48 14.26
C TYR A 86 -9.78 2.47 12.82
N MET A 87 -10.43 1.40 12.38
CA MET A 87 -11.04 1.34 11.06
C MET A 87 -12.18 2.39 10.95
N PRO A 88 -12.09 3.36 10.02
CA PRO A 88 -13.19 4.28 9.75
C PRO A 88 -14.39 3.56 9.11
N PRO A 89 -15.59 4.18 9.07
CA PRO A 89 -16.73 3.62 8.34
C PRO A 89 -16.35 3.25 6.90
N ALA A 90 -16.64 2.00 6.52
CA ALA A 90 -16.20 1.41 5.26
C ALA A 90 -17.23 0.41 4.70
N ASP A 91 -18.48 0.49 5.14
CA ASP A 91 -19.57 -0.40 4.74
C ASP A 91 -19.98 -0.22 3.26
N ASP A 92 -19.66 0.95 2.71
CA ASP A 92 -19.79 1.32 1.29
C ASP A 92 -18.62 0.83 0.42
N VAL A 93 -17.57 0.26 1.00
CA VAL A 93 -16.41 -0.23 0.24
C VAL A 93 -16.80 -1.47 -0.57
N SER A 94 -16.58 -1.38 -1.89
CA SER A 94 -16.83 -2.47 -2.82
C SER A 94 -15.57 -3.06 -3.45
N MET A 95 -14.45 -2.32 -3.38
CA MET A 95 -13.17 -2.70 -3.96
C MET A 95 -12.06 -2.54 -2.92
N LEU A 96 -11.31 -3.61 -2.68
CA LEU A 96 -10.12 -3.61 -1.84
C LEU A 96 -8.93 -4.10 -2.66
N LEU A 97 -7.91 -3.27 -2.85
CA LEU A 97 -6.74 -3.59 -3.64
C LEU A 97 -5.56 -3.91 -2.71
N VAL A 98 -4.89 -5.04 -2.97
CA VAL A 98 -3.69 -5.47 -2.24
C VAL A 98 -2.57 -5.69 -3.26
N GLY A 99 -1.46 -4.97 -3.12
CA GLY A 99 -0.35 -5.12 -4.07
C GLY A 99 0.48 -6.38 -3.84
N HIS A 100 0.69 -6.79 -2.59
CA HIS A 100 1.38 -8.04 -2.25
C HIS A 100 0.96 -8.63 -0.89
N ALA A 101 1.41 -9.85 -0.61
CA ALA A 101 0.90 -10.67 0.49
C ALA A 101 1.76 -10.67 1.78
N HIS A 102 2.59 -9.64 1.99
CA HIS A 102 3.24 -9.47 3.30
C HIS A 102 2.22 -9.08 4.37
N TYR A 103 2.55 -9.40 5.63
CA TYR A 103 1.61 -9.26 6.74
C TYR A 103 1.21 -7.80 6.96
N ASP A 104 2.11 -6.85 6.71
CA ASP A 104 1.85 -5.41 6.84
C ASP A 104 0.93 -4.84 5.75
N HIS A 105 0.51 -5.67 4.79
CA HIS A 105 -0.49 -5.35 3.75
C HIS A 105 -1.73 -6.26 3.77
N LEU A 106 -1.63 -7.46 4.36
CA LEU A 106 -2.67 -8.49 4.25
C LEU A 106 -3.20 -9.03 5.59
N LEU A 107 -2.46 -8.90 6.70
CA LEU A 107 -2.81 -9.53 7.99
C LEU A 107 -4.21 -9.15 8.48
N ASP A 108 -4.56 -7.88 8.30
CA ASP A 108 -5.79 -7.30 8.86
C ASP A 108 -6.97 -7.38 7.89
N VAL A 109 -6.70 -7.69 6.61
CA VAL A 109 -7.73 -7.78 5.57
C VAL A 109 -8.88 -8.72 5.93
N PRO A 110 -8.67 -9.92 6.51
CA PRO A 110 -9.78 -10.77 6.95
C PRO A 110 -10.74 -10.11 7.94
N ARG A 111 -10.23 -9.42 8.97
CA ARG A 111 -11.04 -8.72 9.97
C ARG A 111 -11.75 -7.53 9.34
N VAL A 112 -11.02 -6.73 8.55
CA VAL A 112 -11.57 -5.57 7.84
C VAL A 112 -12.71 -5.98 6.91
N VAL A 113 -12.51 -6.98 6.05
CA VAL A 113 -13.55 -7.46 5.14
C VAL A 113 -14.75 -8.04 5.90
N SER A 114 -14.52 -8.83 6.95
CA SER A 114 -15.63 -9.49 7.65
C SER A 114 -16.48 -8.54 8.50
N GLN A 115 -15.89 -7.51 9.12
CA GLN A 115 -16.59 -6.63 10.06
C GLN A 115 -16.91 -5.23 9.51
N HIS A 116 -16.02 -4.67 8.67
CA HIS A 116 -16.08 -3.25 8.31
C HIS A 116 -16.42 -3.04 6.84
N ALA A 117 -15.99 -3.93 5.95
CA ALA A 117 -16.19 -3.84 4.51
C ALA A 117 -16.76 -5.14 3.91
N PRO A 118 -17.94 -5.63 4.38
CA PRO A 118 -18.50 -6.93 3.98
C PRO A 118 -18.88 -7.03 2.49
N ASN A 119 -19.02 -5.88 1.81
CA ASN A 119 -19.34 -5.80 0.39
C ASN A 119 -18.10 -5.80 -0.51
N ALA A 120 -16.90 -5.69 0.07
CA ALA A 120 -15.67 -5.58 -0.69
C ALA A 120 -15.40 -6.86 -1.51
N THR A 121 -14.84 -6.65 -2.69
CA THR A 121 -14.13 -7.68 -3.44
C THR A 121 -12.65 -7.37 -3.33
N VAL A 122 -11.86 -8.34 -2.86
CA VAL A 122 -10.41 -8.19 -2.75
C VAL A 122 -9.77 -8.48 -4.10
N TYR A 123 -8.84 -7.64 -4.54
CA TYR A 123 -8.05 -7.83 -5.74
C TYR A 123 -6.58 -7.94 -5.34
N GLY A 124 -5.92 -9.02 -5.76
CA GLY A 124 -4.54 -9.31 -5.40
C GLY A 124 -3.98 -10.52 -6.15
N SER A 125 -2.76 -10.93 -5.83
CA SER A 125 -2.12 -12.09 -6.45
C SER A 125 -2.72 -13.43 -5.98
N GLU A 126 -2.34 -14.54 -6.62
CA GLU A 126 -2.74 -15.89 -6.20
C GLU A 126 -2.39 -16.16 -4.72
N THR A 127 -1.22 -15.70 -4.27
CA THR A 127 -0.81 -15.83 -2.86
C THR A 127 -1.74 -15.09 -1.92
N VAL A 128 -2.22 -13.89 -2.30
CA VAL A 128 -3.23 -13.16 -1.52
C VAL A 128 -4.47 -14.04 -1.38
N ALA A 129 -4.98 -14.59 -2.49
CA ALA A 129 -6.16 -15.45 -2.48
C ALA A 129 -5.97 -16.69 -1.60
N HIS A 130 -4.86 -17.41 -1.76
CA HIS A 130 -4.57 -18.63 -1.00
C HIS A 130 -4.43 -18.39 0.50
N ILE A 131 -3.79 -17.30 0.93
CA ILE A 131 -3.72 -16.93 2.35
C ILE A 131 -5.11 -16.61 2.89
N LEU A 132 -5.89 -15.83 2.15
CA LEU A 132 -7.24 -15.43 2.55
C LEU A 132 -8.23 -16.60 2.67
N ARG A 133 -7.95 -17.75 2.03
CA ARG A 133 -8.72 -18.99 2.26
C ARG A 133 -8.50 -19.61 3.62
N GLY A 134 -7.38 -19.32 4.28
CA GLY A 134 -7.09 -19.75 5.64
C GLY A 134 -7.73 -18.89 6.73
N ALA A 135 -8.46 -17.83 6.37
CA ALA A 135 -9.22 -17.05 7.34
C ALA A 135 -10.45 -17.81 7.86
N GLU A 136 -10.98 -17.40 9.01
CA GLU A 136 -12.21 -17.94 9.58
C GLU A 136 -13.23 -16.82 9.82
N PRO A 137 -14.32 -16.74 9.03
CA PRO A 137 -14.61 -17.55 7.85
C PRO A 137 -13.65 -17.25 6.68
N PRO A 138 -13.47 -18.19 5.72
CA PRO A 138 -12.63 -17.95 4.55
C PRO A 138 -13.11 -16.76 3.71
N ILE A 139 -12.19 -15.89 3.31
CA ILE A 139 -12.54 -14.77 2.40
C ILE A 139 -12.51 -15.29 0.97
N THR A 140 -13.70 -15.45 0.38
CA THR A 140 -13.84 -16.09 -0.93
C THR A 140 -14.01 -15.14 -2.11
N ARG A 141 -14.39 -13.88 -1.82
CA ARG A 141 -14.58 -12.80 -2.81
C ARG A 141 -13.23 -12.17 -3.16
N VAL A 142 -12.37 -12.98 -3.78
CA VAL A 142 -11.04 -12.56 -4.23
C VAL A 142 -10.94 -12.71 -5.74
N VAL A 143 -10.54 -11.65 -6.43
CA VAL A 143 -10.23 -11.64 -7.85
C VAL A 143 -8.72 -11.66 -8.01
N VAL A 144 -8.22 -12.67 -8.71
CA VAL A 144 -6.81 -12.76 -9.08
C VAL A 144 -6.65 -12.36 -10.55
N PRO A 145 -5.96 -11.25 -10.86
CA PRO A 145 -5.66 -10.90 -12.24
C PRO A 145 -4.77 -11.96 -12.89
N ARG A 146 -5.15 -12.42 -14.09
CA ARG A 146 -4.29 -13.30 -14.89
C ARG A 146 -3.11 -12.51 -15.47
N ASP A 147 -2.04 -13.21 -15.84
CA ASP A 147 -0.82 -12.60 -16.36
C ASP A 147 -1.11 -11.63 -17.53
N GLU A 148 -2.02 -11.97 -18.45
CA GLU A 148 -2.41 -11.10 -19.58
C GLU A 148 -3.29 -9.90 -19.19
N GLN A 149 -3.83 -9.89 -17.97
CA GLN A 149 -4.65 -8.79 -17.45
C GLN A 149 -3.81 -7.78 -16.66
N ILE A 150 -2.54 -8.09 -16.37
CA ILE A 150 -1.59 -7.23 -15.68
C ILE A 150 -0.77 -6.46 -16.73
N THR A 151 -0.64 -5.15 -16.55
CA THR A 151 0.25 -4.35 -17.40
C THR A 151 1.68 -4.82 -17.20
N SER A 152 2.31 -5.36 -18.25
CA SER A 152 3.65 -5.93 -18.16
C SER A 152 4.74 -4.87 -18.06
N VAL A 153 5.78 -5.17 -17.29
CA VAL A 153 6.95 -4.29 -17.12
C VAL A 153 7.59 -3.94 -18.47
N GLY A 154 7.88 -2.65 -18.67
CA GLY A 154 8.57 -2.16 -19.86
C GLY A 154 7.77 -2.26 -21.17
N LYS A 155 6.47 -2.57 -21.12
CA LYS A 155 5.58 -2.62 -22.29
C LYS A 155 4.39 -1.65 -22.16
N PRO A 156 4.64 -0.33 -22.06
CA PRO A 156 3.59 0.64 -21.78
C PRO A 156 2.49 0.71 -22.84
N GLN A 157 2.74 0.24 -24.07
CA GLN A 157 1.76 0.15 -25.15
C GLN A 157 0.73 -1.00 -24.99
N LEU A 158 0.93 -1.90 -24.02
CA LEU A 158 0.05 -3.02 -23.73
C LEU A 158 -0.61 -2.81 -22.36
N PRO A 159 -1.71 -2.04 -22.28
CA PRO A 159 -2.43 -1.86 -21.03
C PRO A 159 -3.02 -3.19 -20.55
N GLY A 160 -3.07 -3.35 -19.23
CA GLY A 160 -3.82 -4.43 -18.58
C GLY A 160 -5.33 -4.29 -18.71
N THR A 161 -6.06 -5.07 -17.92
CA THR A 161 -7.53 -5.04 -17.90
C THR A 161 -8.06 -4.13 -16.80
N TRP A 162 -9.06 -3.31 -17.11
CA TRP A 162 -9.83 -2.58 -16.11
C TRP A 162 -10.82 -3.51 -15.39
N PHE A 163 -10.71 -3.58 -14.07
CA PHE A 163 -11.71 -4.17 -13.18
C PHE A 163 -12.59 -3.07 -12.61
N TYR A 164 -13.90 -3.27 -12.63
CA TYR A 164 -14.86 -2.29 -12.15
C TYR A 164 -15.40 -2.70 -10.78
N SER A 165 -15.51 -1.71 -9.91
CA SER A 165 -16.28 -1.77 -8.67
C SER A 165 -17.75 -2.10 -8.95
N SER A 166 -18.50 -2.52 -7.93
CA SER A 166 -19.90 -2.92 -8.10
C SER A 166 -20.82 -1.77 -8.52
N GLY A 167 -20.58 -0.58 -7.98
CA GLY A 167 -21.28 0.66 -8.34
C GLY A 167 -20.79 1.28 -9.65
N LYS A 168 -19.65 0.79 -10.17
CA LYS A 168 -18.98 1.29 -11.38
C LYS A 168 -18.55 2.75 -11.27
N HIS A 169 -18.43 3.29 -10.05
CA HIS A 169 -17.86 4.62 -9.82
C HIS A 169 -16.33 4.56 -9.74
N ILE A 170 -15.77 3.38 -9.49
CA ILE A 170 -14.32 3.13 -9.44
C ILE A 170 -13.93 2.02 -10.42
N ARG A 171 -12.79 2.16 -11.09
CA ARG A 171 -12.11 1.05 -11.77
C ARG A 171 -10.63 1.02 -11.45
N ALA A 172 -10.05 -0.17 -11.44
CA ALA A 172 -8.63 -0.38 -11.18
C ALA A 172 -8.00 -1.32 -12.22
N MET A 173 -6.77 -1.01 -12.63
CA MET A 173 -5.96 -1.83 -13.53
C MET A 173 -4.67 -2.25 -12.80
N PRO A 174 -4.36 -3.55 -12.74
CA PRO A 174 -3.13 -4.01 -12.15
C PRO A 174 -1.94 -3.73 -13.07
N ILE A 175 -0.84 -3.33 -12.45
CA ILE A 175 0.45 -3.09 -13.09
C ILE A 175 1.48 -3.98 -12.41
N GLU A 176 2.27 -4.68 -13.19
CA GLU A 176 3.37 -5.48 -12.66
C GLU A 176 4.41 -4.56 -12.01
N SER A 177 4.63 -4.78 -10.72
CA SER A 177 5.57 -4.04 -9.89
C SER A 177 6.57 -5.00 -9.23
N MET A 178 7.39 -4.48 -8.33
CA MET A 178 8.35 -5.25 -7.55
C MET A 178 8.32 -4.82 -6.09
N HIS A 179 8.84 -5.69 -5.23
CA HIS A 179 9.07 -5.35 -3.84
C HIS A 179 10.52 -4.90 -3.64
N ALA A 180 10.75 -3.80 -2.93
CA ALA A 180 12.09 -3.37 -2.55
C ALA A 180 12.74 -4.41 -1.62
N GLY A 181 14.07 -4.45 -1.57
CA GLY A 181 14.75 -5.28 -0.57
C GLY A 181 14.35 -4.87 0.85
N HIS A 182 14.23 -5.83 1.76
CA HIS A 182 14.02 -5.51 3.18
C HIS A 182 15.33 -5.02 3.81
N ILE A 183 16.47 -5.62 3.41
CA ILE A 183 17.80 -5.28 3.90
C ILE A 183 18.80 -5.47 2.75
N PHE A 184 19.62 -4.45 2.45
CA PHE A 184 20.64 -4.48 1.39
C PHE A 184 20.12 -4.99 0.02
N GLY A 185 18.91 -4.59 -0.38
CA GLY A 185 18.30 -5.05 -1.63
C GLY A 185 17.80 -6.51 -1.62
N ILE A 186 17.95 -7.25 -0.51
CA ILE A 186 17.49 -8.64 -0.40
C ILE A 186 16.05 -8.68 0.07
N ASN A 187 15.19 -9.35 -0.69
CA ASN A 187 13.85 -9.71 -0.23
C ASN A 187 13.95 -10.87 0.78
N LEU A 188 13.56 -10.62 2.03
CA LEU A 188 13.62 -11.61 3.12
C LEU A 188 12.39 -12.51 3.18
N LEU A 189 11.32 -12.16 2.47
CA LEU A 189 10.05 -12.87 2.45
C LEU A 189 9.63 -13.28 1.00
N PRO A 190 10.53 -13.90 0.20
CA PRO A 190 10.21 -14.31 -1.15
C PRO A 190 9.35 -15.59 -1.17
N GLY A 191 8.77 -15.88 -2.34
CA GLY A 191 8.01 -17.10 -2.61
C GLY A 191 6.53 -16.81 -2.85
N SER A 192 5.77 -17.88 -3.07
CA SER A 192 4.33 -17.84 -3.31
C SER A 192 3.66 -19.10 -2.77
N TYR A 193 2.34 -19.06 -2.66
CA TYR A 193 1.51 -20.25 -2.49
C TYR A 193 0.85 -20.61 -3.83
N ASP A 194 0.63 -21.90 -4.06
CA ASP A 194 -0.06 -22.48 -5.21
C ASP A 194 -1.26 -23.36 -4.78
N HIS A 195 -1.60 -23.32 -3.50
CA HIS A 195 -2.70 -24.03 -2.87
C HIS A 195 -3.27 -23.20 -1.73
N ASP A 196 -4.57 -23.36 -1.49
CA ASP A 196 -5.27 -22.68 -0.40
C ASP A 196 -4.72 -23.09 0.97
N LEU A 197 -4.50 -22.12 1.84
CA LEU A 197 -4.12 -22.39 3.22
C LEU A 197 -5.35 -22.79 4.03
N SER A 198 -5.15 -23.66 5.03
CA SER A 198 -6.19 -24.04 5.99
C SER A 198 -6.30 -23.10 7.19
N GLU A 199 -5.26 -22.29 7.44
CA GLU A 199 -5.19 -21.31 8.52
C GLU A 199 -4.30 -20.13 8.10
N LEU A 200 -4.52 -18.95 8.69
CA LEU A 200 -3.67 -17.78 8.46
C LEU A 200 -2.24 -18.02 8.97
N PRO A 201 -1.20 -17.54 8.28
CA PRO A 201 0.17 -17.76 8.73
C PRO A 201 0.49 -17.06 10.06
N SER A 202 1.02 -17.81 11.02
CA SER A 202 1.40 -17.25 12.33
C SER A 202 2.83 -16.69 12.39
N TYR A 203 3.65 -16.93 11.36
CA TYR A 203 5.06 -16.52 11.30
C TYR A 203 5.27 -15.54 10.15
N VAL A 204 6.04 -14.47 10.38
CA VAL A 204 6.35 -13.45 9.36
C VAL A 204 6.88 -14.09 8.07
N GLY A 205 7.77 -15.07 8.20
CA GLY A 205 8.36 -15.83 7.08
C GLY A 205 7.38 -16.51 6.15
N ASN A 206 6.13 -16.70 6.57
CA ASN A 206 5.08 -17.39 5.81
C ASN A 206 4.07 -16.42 5.17
N TRP A 207 4.15 -15.13 5.46
CA TRP A 207 3.47 -14.10 4.68
C TRP A 207 4.32 -13.82 3.44
N LYS A 208 4.18 -14.70 2.44
CA LYS A 208 5.02 -14.71 1.23
C LYS A 208 4.66 -13.54 0.32
N LEU A 209 5.65 -13.02 -0.41
CA LEU A 209 5.43 -11.91 -1.36
C LEU A 209 4.34 -12.23 -2.40
N GLY A 210 4.44 -13.41 -3.02
CA GLY A 210 3.66 -13.81 -4.19
C GLY A 210 4.45 -13.74 -5.49
N LYS A 211 3.89 -14.39 -6.53
CA LYS A 211 4.47 -14.41 -7.89
C LYS A 211 4.53 -13.00 -8.48
N HIS A 212 3.47 -12.22 -8.23
CA HIS A 212 3.32 -10.84 -8.67
C HIS A 212 3.23 -9.91 -7.48
N THR A 213 4.00 -8.83 -7.51
CA THR A 213 3.74 -7.60 -6.76
C THR A 213 3.01 -6.65 -7.69
N LEU A 214 1.92 -6.06 -7.23
CA LEU A 214 1.07 -5.21 -8.05
C LEU A 214 1.15 -3.76 -7.59
N ALA A 215 1.33 -2.87 -8.55
CA ALA A 215 0.89 -1.48 -8.45
C ALA A 215 -0.50 -1.36 -9.08
N TRP A 216 -1.19 -0.25 -8.83
CA TRP A 216 -2.54 -0.04 -9.32
C TRP A 216 -2.69 1.32 -10.01
N LEU A 217 -3.29 1.31 -11.20
CA LEU A 217 -3.86 2.50 -11.80
C LEU A 217 -5.36 2.51 -11.51
N ILE A 218 -5.87 3.61 -10.97
CA ILE A 218 -7.22 3.68 -10.41
C ILE A 218 -7.90 4.91 -10.99
N ASP A 219 -9.08 4.74 -11.57
CA ASP A 219 -9.89 5.86 -12.03
C ASP A 219 -11.14 6.01 -11.16
N LEU A 220 -11.41 7.24 -10.74
CA LEU A 220 -12.70 7.65 -10.16
C LEU A 220 -13.55 8.23 -11.29
N LEU A 221 -14.70 7.64 -11.54
CA LEU A 221 -15.50 7.85 -12.74
C LEU A 221 -16.68 8.81 -12.51
N ASP A 222 -17.07 9.56 -13.52
CA ASP A 222 -18.35 10.29 -13.55
C ASP A 222 -19.53 9.34 -13.91
N ALA A 223 -20.75 9.89 -13.96
CA ALA A 223 -21.95 9.14 -14.33
C ALA A 223 -21.93 8.59 -15.77
N ASN A 224 -21.05 9.08 -16.65
CA ASN A 224 -20.87 8.62 -18.02
C ASN A 224 -19.73 7.60 -18.15
N GLY A 225 -19.03 7.28 -17.06
CA GLY A 225 -17.88 6.38 -17.05
C GLY A 225 -16.55 7.02 -17.48
N ASN A 226 -16.47 8.36 -17.52
CA ASN A 226 -15.23 9.07 -17.81
C ASN A 226 -14.38 9.25 -16.54
N PRO A 227 -13.04 9.14 -16.61
CA PRO A 227 -12.17 9.34 -15.45
C PRO A 227 -12.10 10.81 -15.04
N VAL A 228 -12.71 11.15 -13.89
CA VAL A 228 -12.60 12.46 -13.23
C VAL A 228 -11.24 12.59 -12.55
N TYR A 229 -10.82 11.51 -11.87
CA TYR A 229 -9.51 11.40 -11.26
C TYR A 229 -8.81 10.15 -11.75
N ARG A 230 -7.49 10.25 -11.90
CA ARG A 230 -6.61 9.09 -12.10
C ARG A 230 -5.53 9.07 -11.04
N ILE A 231 -5.47 7.97 -10.31
CA ILE A 231 -4.58 7.74 -9.18
C ILE A 231 -3.64 6.60 -9.56
N HIS A 232 -2.34 6.79 -9.36
CA HIS A 232 -1.36 5.72 -9.43
C HIS A 232 -0.90 5.38 -8.01
N TYR A 233 -0.88 4.09 -7.67
CA TYR A 233 -0.53 3.59 -6.34
C TYR A 233 0.58 2.55 -6.40
N GLN A 234 1.70 2.87 -5.75
CA GLN A 234 2.81 1.96 -5.48
C GLN A 234 2.68 1.36 -4.08
N ASP A 235 2.24 0.10 -4.01
CA ASP A 235 2.13 -0.66 -2.76
C ASP A 235 3.50 -0.96 -2.13
N SER A 236 4.57 -0.95 -2.93
CA SER A 236 5.97 -1.02 -2.48
C SER A 236 6.83 -0.06 -3.30
N ALA A 237 7.95 0.40 -2.72
CA ALA A 237 9.01 1.01 -3.50
C ALA A 237 9.52 0.03 -4.58
N ALA A 238 9.76 0.55 -5.79
CA ALA A 238 10.05 -0.26 -6.97
C ALA A 238 11.09 0.42 -7.86
N GLN A 239 12.04 -0.37 -8.37
CA GLN A 239 13.02 0.09 -9.34
C GLN A 239 12.34 0.26 -10.72
N PRO A 240 12.55 1.39 -11.42
CA PRO A 240 12.08 1.52 -12.80
C PRO A 240 12.54 0.36 -13.72
N PRO A 241 11.68 -0.12 -14.64
CA PRO A 241 10.33 0.38 -14.95
C PRO A 241 9.20 -0.40 -14.25
N TYR A 242 9.48 -1.10 -13.14
CA TYR A 242 8.43 -1.78 -12.37
C TYR A 242 7.43 -0.77 -11.80
N GLY A 243 6.14 -1.10 -11.91
CA GLY A 243 5.05 -0.23 -11.49
C GLY A 243 4.91 1.05 -12.33
N PHE A 244 5.42 1.09 -13.57
CA PHE A 244 5.15 2.22 -14.46
C PHE A 244 3.79 2.02 -15.14
N PRO A 245 2.91 3.05 -15.17
CA PRO A 245 1.61 2.92 -15.79
C PRO A 245 1.70 2.75 -17.32
N PRO A 246 0.70 2.11 -17.95
CA PRO A 246 0.62 2.04 -19.39
C PRO A 246 0.30 3.39 -20.02
N LEU A 247 0.55 3.50 -21.32
CA LEU A 247 0.07 4.60 -22.15
C LEU A 247 -1.39 4.35 -22.52
N LEU A 248 -2.26 5.25 -22.09
CA LEU A 248 -3.69 5.22 -22.40
C LEU A 248 -4.02 6.32 -23.43
N SER A 249 -4.91 5.99 -24.37
CA SER A 249 -5.31 6.89 -25.47
C SER A 249 -6.40 7.89 -25.08
N ASP A 250 -6.86 7.88 -23.83
CA ASP A 250 -7.94 8.74 -23.34
C ASP A 250 -7.47 10.16 -22.97
N GLY A 251 -6.16 10.42 -23.02
CA GLY A 251 -5.58 11.73 -22.74
C GLY A 251 -5.61 12.13 -21.26
N LYS A 252 -6.09 11.25 -20.36
CA LYS A 252 -6.16 11.54 -18.92
C LYS A 252 -4.80 11.28 -18.25
N GLY A 253 -4.18 12.35 -17.74
CA GLY A 253 -2.95 12.29 -16.95
C GLY A 253 -3.18 11.72 -15.54
N ILE A 254 -2.09 11.43 -14.83
CA ILE A 254 -2.14 11.03 -13.41
C ILE A 254 -2.38 12.29 -12.57
N ASP A 255 -3.45 12.33 -11.78
CA ASP A 255 -3.72 13.44 -10.86
C ASP A 255 -2.97 13.24 -9.53
N VAL A 256 -2.95 12.01 -9.03
CA VAL A 256 -2.43 11.64 -7.72
C VAL A 256 -1.46 10.46 -7.83
N GLU A 257 -0.31 10.60 -7.22
CA GLU A 257 0.68 9.53 -7.06
C GLU A 257 0.79 9.18 -5.57
N ILE A 258 0.47 7.94 -5.21
CA ILE A 258 0.60 7.41 -3.85
C ILE A 258 1.85 6.54 -3.80
N LEU A 259 2.85 6.96 -3.03
CA LEU A 259 4.16 6.34 -2.94
C LEU A 259 4.38 5.69 -1.58
N CYS A 260 5.02 4.53 -1.60
CA CYS A 260 5.54 3.85 -0.42
C CYS A 260 6.95 4.37 -0.09
N ALA A 261 7.16 4.82 1.16
CA ALA A 261 8.48 5.22 1.66
C ALA A 261 9.30 4.05 2.21
N GLY A 262 8.66 2.94 2.57
CA GLY A 262 9.31 1.73 3.05
C GLY A 262 10.37 1.24 2.07
N SER A 263 11.61 1.13 2.56
CA SER A 263 12.79 0.65 1.84
C SER A 263 13.06 1.41 0.53
N TRP A 264 12.68 2.68 0.44
CA TRP A 264 12.86 3.49 -0.77
C TRP A 264 14.32 3.58 -1.23
N ASP A 265 15.27 3.52 -0.30
CA ASP A 265 16.72 3.60 -0.53
C ASP A 265 17.35 2.26 -0.94
N GLN A 266 16.56 1.19 -0.97
CA GLN A 266 16.97 -0.15 -1.40
C GLN A 266 16.76 -0.39 -2.90
N VAL A 267 16.23 0.60 -3.63
CA VAL A 267 15.99 0.56 -5.07
C VAL A 267 16.57 1.79 -5.75
N SER A 268 17.07 1.62 -6.98
CA SER A 268 17.64 2.74 -7.72
C SER A 268 16.57 3.57 -8.44
N HIS A 269 16.80 4.87 -8.57
CA HIS A 269 15.96 5.82 -9.33
C HIS A 269 14.50 5.92 -8.88
N TYR A 270 14.14 5.38 -7.72
CA TYR A 270 12.84 5.58 -7.09
C TYR A 270 12.87 6.83 -6.19
N PRO A 271 11.81 7.65 -6.17
CA PRO A 271 10.64 7.64 -7.06
C PRO A 271 10.86 8.46 -8.35
N SER A 272 12.04 9.06 -8.55
CA SER A 272 12.30 10.01 -9.64
C SER A 272 11.97 9.51 -11.04
N GLY A 273 12.27 8.24 -11.35
CA GLY A 273 11.98 7.65 -12.66
C GLY A 273 10.47 7.61 -12.95
N LEU A 274 9.68 7.22 -11.95
CA LEU A 274 8.22 7.15 -12.05
C LEU A 274 7.63 8.56 -12.20
N LEU A 275 8.05 9.51 -11.36
CA LEU A 275 7.54 10.88 -11.37
C LEU A 275 7.85 11.65 -12.66
N ASN A 276 8.97 11.31 -13.33
CA ASN A 276 9.29 11.86 -14.65
C ASN A 276 8.28 11.43 -15.73
N VAL A 277 7.62 10.27 -15.54
CA VAL A 277 6.59 9.72 -16.43
C VAL A 277 5.20 10.18 -16.00
N THR A 278 4.85 10.05 -14.72
CA THR A 278 3.48 10.27 -14.23
C THR A 278 3.12 11.74 -14.09
N LYS A 279 4.11 12.60 -13.78
CA LYS A 279 3.96 14.07 -13.64
C LYS A 279 2.68 14.47 -12.87
N PRO A 280 2.48 13.93 -11.65
CA PRO A 280 1.24 14.10 -10.92
C PRO A 280 1.08 15.54 -10.41
N ARG A 281 -0.15 15.88 -10.01
CA ARG A 281 -0.44 17.17 -9.36
C ARG A 281 -0.33 17.07 -7.84
N LEU A 282 -0.54 15.88 -7.31
CA LEU A 282 -0.43 15.54 -5.89
C LEU A 282 0.43 14.30 -5.73
N VAL A 283 1.44 14.37 -4.88
CA VAL A 283 2.20 13.20 -4.41
C VAL A 283 1.87 13.00 -2.93
N ILE A 284 1.44 11.80 -2.56
CA ILE A 284 1.16 11.41 -1.18
C ILE A 284 2.13 10.29 -0.80
N VAL A 285 2.78 10.41 0.35
CA VAL A 285 3.79 9.44 0.81
C VAL A 285 3.28 8.74 2.07
N GLY A 286 3.00 7.45 1.98
CA GLY A 286 2.68 6.60 3.14
C GLY A 286 3.77 5.58 3.40
N HIS A 287 3.48 4.62 4.30
CA HIS A 287 4.43 3.57 4.71
C HIS A 287 5.78 4.15 5.17
N TRP A 288 5.74 5.32 5.81
CA TRP A 288 6.93 6.02 6.29
C TRP A 288 7.15 5.77 7.78
N GLU A 289 6.06 5.50 8.49
CA GLU A 289 6.02 5.27 9.92
C GLU A 289 6.23 3.80 10.27
N ASN A 290 6.73 3.58 11.48
CA ASN A 290 6.98 2.30 12.07
C ASN A 290 5.70 1.43 12.05
N PHE A 291 5.86 0.16 11.74
CA PHE A 291 4.81 -0.86 11.84
C PHE A 291 5.20 -2.00 12.79
N PHE A 292 6.29 -1.83 13.57
CA PHE A 292 6.67 -2.72 14.66
C PHE A 292 6.23 -2.13 16.01
N GLY A 293 4.99 -2.38 16.42
CA GLY A 293 4.44 -1.94 17.72
C GLY A 293 4.14 -0.44 17.78
N ASN A 294 3.68 0.14 16.66
CA ASN A 294 3.46 1.58 16.55
C ASN A 294 2.15 2.05 17.18
N ASP A 295 2.09 3.31 17.59
CA ASP A 295 0.85 4.00 17.96
C ASP A 295 0.49 4.95 16.82
N PRO A 296 -0.68 4.81 16.15
CA PRO A 296 -1.02 5.65 15.01
C PRO A 296 -1.24 7.11 15.43
N LEU A 297 -1.50 7.37 16.73
CA LEU A 297 -1.65 8.72 17.27
C LEU A 297 -0.31 9.34 17.68
N GLN A 298 0.76 8.55 17.74
CA GLN A 298 2.12 9.00 18.03
C GLN A 298 3.12 8.28 17.09
N PRO A 299 3.00 8.53 15.76
CA PRO A 299 3.79 7.81 14.77
C PRO A 299 5.27 8.18 14.90
N GLN A 300 6.11 7.16 14.82
CA GLN A 300 7.56 7.32 14.71
C GLN A 300 8.04 6.68 13.42
N THR A 301 9.21 7.05 12.91
CA THR A 301 9.71 6.45 11.67
C THR A 301 10.07 4.97 11.83
N ILE A 302 10.04 4.24 10.70
CA ILE A 302 10.54 2.87 10.63
C ILE A 302 12.02 2.86 11.11
N PRO A 303 12.41 1.91 11.99
CA PRO A 303 13.79 1.77 12.44
C PRO A 303 14.78 1.75 11.28
N GLY A 304 15.78 2.63 11.34
CA GLY A 304 16.85 2.70 10.34
C GLY A 304 16.46 3.27 8.98
N GLN A 305 15.23 3.79 8.82
CA GLN A 305 14.79 4.46 7.59
C GLN A 305 14.46 5.93 7.84
N SER A 306 14.62 6.74 6.78
CA SER A 306 14.21 8.14 6.75
C SER A 306 13.67 8.49 5.38
N PRO A 307 12.45 9.05 5.28
CA PRO A 307 11.88 9.47 4.00
C PRO A 307 12.47 10.80 3.49
N VAL A 308 13.32 11.50 4.25
CA VAL A 308 13.82 12.85 3.88
C VAL A 308 14.49 12.86 2.50
N GLY A 309 15.39 11.90 2.23
CA GLY A 309 16.04 11.79 0.92
C GLY A 309 15.06 11.47 -0.22
N MET A 310 13.99 10.74 0.07
CA MET A 310 12.90 10.48 -0.88
C MET A 310 12.14 11.77 -1.20
N LEU A 311 11.83 12.58 -0.18
CA LEU A 311 11.13 13.86 -0.36
C LEU A 311 11.95 14.85 -1.19
N ASP A 312 13.28 14.87 -1.00
CA ASP A 312 14.19 15.64 -1.86
C ASP A 312 14.12 15.17 -3.32
N ALA A 313 14.09 13.86 -3.55
CA ALA A 313 13.97 13.27 -4.88
C ALA A 313 12.60 13.59 -5.52
N ILE A 314 11.52 13.54 -4.74
CA ILE A 314 10.17 13.93 -5.19
C ILE A 314 10.15 15.40 -5.61
N THR A 315 10.63 16.30 -4.75
CA THR A 315 10.64 17.75 -5.01
C THR A 315 11.42 18.10 -6.27
N LYS A 316 12.54 17.40 -6.53
CA LYS A 316 13.34 17.58 -7.75
C LYS A 316 12.63 17.05 -9.01
N SER A 317 11.96 15.91 -8.92
CA SER A 317 11.33 15.25 -10.08
C SER A 317 9.92 15.75 -10.40
N ALA A 318 9.20 16.26 -9.41
CA ALA A 318 7.84 16.78 -9.54
C ALA A 318 7.70 18.16 -8.86
N PRO A 319 8.45 19.20 -9.30
CA PRO A 319 8.52 20.49 -8.60
C PRO A 319 7.20 21.28 -8.59
N GLN A 320 6.22 20.89 -9.40
CA GLN A 320 4.89 21.50 -9.47
C GLN A 320 3.85 20.71 -8.68
N ALA A 321 4.18 19.50 -8.21
CA ALA A 321 3.25 18.69 -7.44
C ALA A 321 3.20 19.20 -5.99
N ARG A 322 2.00 19.22 -5.41
CA ARG A 322 1.88 19.31 -3.96
C ARG A 322 2.33 17.98 -3.35
N VAL A 323 3.27 18.01 -2.42
CA VAL A 323 3.74 16.81 -1.70
C VAL A 323 3.13 16.79 -0.31
N VAL A 324 2.58 15.64 0.11
CA VAL A 324 1.96 15.47 1.42
C VAL A 324 2.45 14.16 2.06
N VAL A 325 2.90 14.25 3.30
CA VAL A 325 3.19 13.09 4.16
C VAL A 325 2.16 13.09 5.29
N PRO A 326 1.05 12.33 5.19
CA PRO A 326 0.02 12.32 6.21
C PRO A 326 0.42 11.53 7.46
N ALA A 327 -0.04 11.98 8.62
CA ALA A 327 -0.10 11.17 9.84
C ALA A 327 -1.10 10.01 9.64
N PRO A 328 -0.89 8.83 10.27
CA PRO A 328 -1.91 7.79 10.29
C PRO A 328 -3.25 8.34 10.78
N LEU A 329 -4.34 7.86 10.17
CA LEU A 329 -5.72 8.26 10.39
C LEU A 329 -6.08 9.68 9.90
N SER A 330 -5.14 10.42 9.30
CA SER A 330 -5.40 11.76 8.76
C SER A 330 -5.78 11.76 7.28
N GLU A 331 -6.25 12.90 6.80
CA GLU A 331 -6.89 13.06 5.49
C GLU A 331 -6.08 13.96 4.56
N VAL A 332 -6.17 13.68 3.26
CA VAL A 332 -5.58 14.48 2.19
C VAL A 332 -6.64 14.77 1.15
N ALA A 333 -6.99 16.05 0.97
CA ALA A 333 -7.89 16.48 -0.10
C ALA A 333 -7.28 16.18 -1.47
N LEU A 334 -8.09 15.67 -2.41
CA LEU A 334 -7.67 15.49 -3.79
C LEU A 334 -7.55 16.86 -4.50
N PRO A 335 -6.75 16.98 -5.57
CA PRO A 335 -6.71 18.21 -6.36
C PRO A 335 -8.08 18.53 -6.98
N ALA A 336 -8.30 19.78 -7.41
CA ALA A 336 -9.46 20.11 -8.23
C ALA A 336 -9.46 19.28 -9.53
N PRO A 337 -10.59 18.74 -10.00
CA PRO A 337 -10.64 17.89 -11.17
C PRO A 337 -10.19 18.64 -12.44
N GLN A 338 -9.63 17.91 -13.40
CA GLN A 338 -9.13 18.43 -14.67
C GLN A 338 -9.87 17.81 -15.85
#